data_AF-A0A1J5J4N0-F1
#
_entry.id   AF-A0A1J5J4N0-F1
#
_cell.length_a   1.000
_cell.length_b   1.000
_cell.length_c   1.000
_cell.angle_alpha   90.00
_cell.angle_beta   90.00
_cell.angle_gamma   90.00
#
_symmetry.space_group_name_H-M   'P 1'
#
loop_
_entity.id
_entity.type
_entity.pdbx_description
1 polymer ?
#
loop_
_entity_poly.entity_id
_entity_poly.type
_entity_poly.pdbx_seq_one_letter_code
_entity_poly.pdbx_strand_id
1 'polypeptide(L)'
;MSIFKNSLLLLIFLLLASIAEANNGYEAWRQQVLNELDARITDPTEPPTAFDYSYGQLSKDGGRSLAELRIKESDVYMDDYADDPVLHYIQGNLRRRTHTFFRIDMRKEKNVERLFGSEDQALIKEYQSYYRKALDLDEVSDAPIHLTSQMLGMMADDVLATPDIKERAYKKELELVKSGEFVSENENYEWSTYEFLLGSYVEQKDYDNYLKTVNEMIERFGSTEELESYKLQAIAAIEKRDREAAGAAPTVEAVNAKAAAEANQQPEVVVQPPAAEKASESDNNLWLLLGGGVVLVLGAIVFVLRRRKPLDS
;
A
#
# COMPACT_ATOMS: atom_id res chain seq x y z
N MET A 1 -42.16 -43.42 16.97
CA MET A 1 -41.55 -42.69 15.84
C MET A 1 -41.65 -41.15 15.96
N SER A 2 -42.54 -40.59 16.79
CA SER A 2 -42.67 -39.14 17.00
C SER A 2 -41.59 -38.52 17.93
N ILE A 3 -41.13 -39.26 18.93
CA ILE A 3 -40.14 -38.78 19.92
C ILE A 3 -38.78 -38.46 19.27
N PHE A 4 -38.32 -39.30 18.33
CA PHE A 4 -37.05 -39.09 17.63
C PHE A 4 -37.04 -37.85 16.71
N LYS A 5 -38.18 -37.44 16.15
CA LYS A 5 -38.27 -36.22 15.32
C LYS A 5 -38.16 -34.97 16.17
N ASN A 6 -38.76 -34.98 17.36
CA ASN A 6 -38.72 -33.83 18.28
C ASN A 6 -37.32 -33.66 18.90
N SER A 7 -36.63 -34.75 19.22
CA SER A 7 -35.25 -34.70 19.70
C SER A 7 -34.26 -34.22 18.64
N LEU A 8 -34.43 -34.61 17.37
CA LEU A 8 -33.57 -34.16 16.27
C LEU A 8 -33.77 -32.66 15.97
N LEU A 9 -35.02 -32.17 15.97
CA LEU A 9 -35.32 -30.75 15.79
C LEU A 9 -34.76 -29.88 16.93
N LEU A 10 -34.81 -30.37 18.18
CA LEU A 10 -34.22 -29.66 19.31
C LEU A 10 -32.69 -29.58 19.22
N LEU A 11 -32.03 -30.65 18.76
CA LEU A 11 -30.58 -30.70 18.59
C LEU A 11 -30.11 -29.80 17.45
N ILE A 12 -30.86 -29.74 16.34
CA ILE A 12 -30.62 -28.80 15.23
C ILE A 12 -30.84 -27.36 15.70
N PHE A 13 -31.89 -27.08 16.46
CA PHE A 13 -32.15 -25.74 16.98
C PHE A 13 -31.07 -25.28 17.97
N LEU A 14 -30.59 -26.16 18.84
CA LEU A 14 -29.49 -25.87 19.76
C LEU A 14 -28.16 -25.67 19.03
N LEU A 15 -27.88 -26.46 17.98
CA LEU A 15 -26.71 -26.24 17.13
C LEU A 15 -26.78 -24.88 16.40
N LEU A 16 -27.94 -24.55 15.82
CA LEU A 16 -28.15 -23.27 15.14
C LEU A 16 -28.07 -22.08 16.09
N ALA A 17 -28.55 -22.22 17.33
CA ALA A 17 -28.44 -21.19 18.37
C ALA A 17 -26.98 -20.98 18.81
N SER A 18 -26.18 -22.05 18.96
CA SER A 18 -24.75 -21.92 19.28
C SER A 18 -23.94 -21.29 18.14
N ILE A 19 -24.31 -21.56 16.87
CA ILE A 19 -23.67 -20.93 15.71
C ILE A 19 -24.05 -19.44 15.62
N ALA A 20 -25.29 -19.08 15.98
CA ALA A 20 -25.72 -17.68 16.03
C ALA A 20 -25.03 -16.89 17.16
N GLU A 21 -24.82 -17.48 18.34
CA GLU A 21 -24.06 -16.83 19.43
C GLU A 21 -22.57 -16.68 19.12
N ALA A 22 -21.94 -17.66 18.45
CA ALA A 22 -20.55 -17.55 18.02
C ALA A 22 -20.36 -16.45 16.95
N ASN A 23 -21.24 -16.40 15.93
CA ASN A 23 -21.21 -15.35 14.91
C ASN A 23 -21.49 -13.95 15.49
N ASN A 24 -22.33 -13.85 16.52
CA ASN A 24 -22.58 -12.58 17.20
C ASN A 24 -21.34 -12.05 17.95
N GLY A 25 -20.45 -12.93 18.42
CA GLY A 25 -19.23 -12.55 19.11
C GLY A 25 -18.21 -11.90 18.18
N TYR A 26 -17.96 -12.52 17.03
CA TYR A 26 -17.04 -12.00 16.02
C TYR A 26 -17.50 -10.67 15.45
N GLU A 27 -18.76 -10.56 15.03
CA GLU A 27 -19.31 -9.34 14.43
C GLU A 27 -19.29 -8.16 15.40
N ALA A 28 -19.68 -8.39 16.67
CA ALA A 28 -19.61 -7.37 17.71
C ALA A 28 -18.16 -6.94 17.98
N TRP A 29 -17.23 -7.90 18.03
CA TRP A 29 -15.81 -7.62 18.18
C TRP A 29 -15.25 -6.83 16.98
N ARG A 30 -15.56 -7.24 15.74
CA ARG A 30 -15.10 -6.59 14.51
C ARG A 30 -15.55 -5.13 14.50
N GLN A 31 -16.83 -4.88 14.75
CA GLN A 31 -17.36 -3.52 14.82
C GLN A 31 -16.72 -2.70 15.95
N GLN A 32 -16.51 -3.30 17.12
CA GLN A 32 -15.82 -2.65 18.23
C GLN A 32 -14.40 -2.22 17.84
N VAL A 33 -13.61 -3.12 17.25
CA VAL A 33 -12.24 -2.83 16.84
C VAL A 33 -12.19 -1.80 15.73
N LEU A 34 -13.10 -1.87 14.75
CA LEU A 34 -13.20 -0.84 13.71
C LEU A 34 -13.49 0.53 14.31
N ASN A 35 -14.44 0.64 15.23
CA ASN A 35 -14.72 1.91 15.92
C ASN A 35 -13.49 2.43 16.70
N GLU A 36 -12.72 1.53 17.33
CA GLU A 36 -11.48 1.88 18.03
C GLU A 36 -10.39 2.36 17.05
N LEU A 37 -10.33 1.79 15.84
CA LEU A 37 -9.38 2.17 14.79
C LEU A 37 -9.77 3.48 14.06
N ASP A 38 -11.07 3.70 13.88
CA ASP A 38 -11.70 4.73 13.03
C ASP A 38 -11.73 6.13 13.67
N ALA A 39 -11.94 6.24 14.98
CA ALA A 39 -12.39 7.48 15.64
C ALA A 39 -11.41 8.70 15.62
N ARG A 40 -10.43 8.73 14.72
CA ARG A 40 -9.69 9.92 14.28
C ARG A 40 -10.32 10.67 13.09
N ILE A 41 -11.31 10.13 12.38
CA ILE A 41 -11.59 10.62 11.02
C ILE A 41 -12.77 11.60 10.90
N THR A 42 -13.74 11.63 11.82
CA THR A 42 -14.98 12.41 11.59
C THR A 42 -15.04 13.79 12.22
N ASP A 43 -14.34 14.08 13.32
CA ASP A 43 -14.43 15.40 13.95
C ASP A 43 -13.19 15.72 14.82
N PRO A 44 -12.38 16.75 14.50
CA PRO A 44 -11.29 17.19 15.39
C PRO A 44 -11.75 17.76 16.74
N THR A 45 -13.07 17.93 16.93
CA THR A 45 -13.71 18.31 18.20
C THR A 45 -14.27 17.13 18.99
N GLU A 46 -14.30 15.93 18.39
CA GLU A 46 -14.62 14.70 19.13
C GLU A 46 -13.49 14.34 20.10
N PRO A 47 -13.84 13.76 21.27
CA PRO A 47 -12.84 13.34 22.23
C PRO A 47 -11.91 12.29 21.59
N PRO A 48 -10.61 12.31 21.93
CA PRO A 48 -9.63 11.39 21.36
C PRO A 48 -10.11 9.92 21.47
N THR A 49 -9.76 9.07 20.50
CA THR A 49 -10.06 7.63 20.54
C THR A 49 -9.48 6.93 21.78
N ALA A 50 -9.90 5.69 22.08
CA ALA A 50 -9.23 4.86 23.08
C ALA A 50 -7.72 4.74 22.81
N PHE A 51 -7.33 4.65 21.53
CA PHE A 51 -5.92 4.71 21.13
C PHE A 51 -5.33 6.11 21.35
N ASP A 52 -6.04 7.21 21.15
CA ASP A 52 -5.52 8.58 21.32
C ASP A 52 -5.48 9.08 22.76
N TYR A 53 -6.41 8.68 23.63
CA TYR A 53 -6.32 8.92 25.07
C TYR A 53 -5.03 8.31 25.63
N SER A 54 -4.58 7.19 25.05
CA SER A 54 -3.30 6.58 25.38
C SER A 54 -2.06 7.25 24.79
N TYR A 55 -2.23 8.11 23.77
CA TYR A 55 -1.15 8.95 23.25
C TYR A 55 -1.02 10.29 23.98
N GLY A 56 -2.12 10.84 24.51
CA GLY A 56 -2.18 12.17 25.13
C GLY A 56 -1.87 12.20 26.63
N GLN A 57 -2.52 11.37 27.46
CA GLN A 57 -2.36 11.45 28.92
C GLN A 57 -2.58 10.13 29.71
N LEU A 58 -3.12 9.05 29.11
CA LEU A 58 -3.36 7.77 29.82
C LEU A 58 -2.43 6.66 29.32
N SER A 59 -1.21 6.66 29.88
CA SER A 59 -0.10 5.70 29.69
C SER A 59 0.19 5.27 28.23
N LYS A 60 1.44 5.46 27.83
CA LYS A 60 2.04 4.82 26.64
C LYS A 60 1.82 3.29 26.61
N ASP A 61 1.44 2.71 27.73
CA ASP A 61 1.14 1.29 27.93
C ASP A 61 -0.30 0.92 27.55
N GLY A 62 -1.26 1.85 27.60
CA GLY A 62 -2.67 1.59 27.30
C GLY A 62 -2.92 1.23 25.85
N GLY A 63 -2.45 2.05 24.90
CA GLY A 63 -2.62 1.80 23.47
C GLY A 63 -1.81 0.61 22.97
N ARG A 64 -0.64 0.37 23.55
CA ARG A 64 0.16 -0.83 23.27
C ARG A 64 -0.56 -2.08 23.76
N SER A 65 -0.99 -2.10 25.02
CA SER A 65 -1.69 -3.24 25.61
C SER A 65 -3.00 -3.52 24.86
N LEU A 66 -3.70 -2.48 24.43
CA LEU A 66 -4.91 -2.62 23.61
C LEU A 66 -4.59 -3.22 22.24
N ALA A 67 -3.57 -2.72 21.53
CA ALA A 67 -3.16 -3.28 20.24
C ALA A 67 -2.76 -4.76 20.38
N GLU A 68 -1.95 -5.10 21.38
CA GLU A 68 -1.53 -6.49 21.66
C GLU A 68 -2.73 -7.39 22.02
N LEU A 69 -3.69 -6.88 22.79
CA LEU A 69 -4.93 -7.59 23.09
C LEU A 69 -5.74 -7.85 21.81
N ARG A 70 -5.97 -6.82 20.98
CA ARG A 70 -6.72 -6.96 19.73
C ARG A 70 -6.02 -7.89 18.73
N ILE A 71 -4.70 -7.90 18.68
CA ILE A 71 -3.94 -8.86 17.86
C ILE A 71 -4.22 -10.29 18.35
N LYS A 72 -4.14 -10.55 19.67
CA LYS A 72 -4.44 -11.88 20.21
C LYS A 72 -5.88 -12.32 19.96
N GLU A 73 -6.84 -11.42 20.10
CA GLU A 73 -8.25 -11.72 19.82
C GLU A 73 -8.47 -11.98 18.32
N SER A 74 -7.90 -11.15 17.45
CA SER A 74 -8.00 -11.36 16.00
C SER A 74 -7.32 -12.66 15.56
N ASP A 75 -6.19 -13.05 16.16
CA ASP A 75 -5.54 -14.34 15.89
C ASP A 75 -6.47 -15.53 16.19
N VAL A 76 -7.36 -15.43 17.20
CA VAL A 76 -8.38 -16.46 17.48
C VAL A 76 -9.43 -16.53 16.36
N TYR A 77 -9.84 -15.38 15.81
CA TYR A 77 -10.84 -15.33 14.74
C TYR A 77 -10.28 -15.72 13.36
N MET A 78 -8.95 -15.69 13.18
CA MET A 78 -8.32 -16.05 11.90
C MET A 78 -8.52 -17.52 11.51
N ASP A 79 -8.82 -18.41 12.46
CA ASP A 79 -9.10 -19.81 12.17
C ASP A 79 -10.47 -20.01 11.50
N ASP A 80 -11.47 -19.22 11.91
CA ASP A 80 -12.87 -19.37 11.47
C ASP A 80 -13.28 -18.35 10.38
N TYR A 81 -12.57 -17.21 10.28
CA TYR A 81 -12.91 -16.08 9.38
C TYR A 81 -11.72 -15.69 8.48
N ALA A 82 -10.92 -16.67 8.06
CA ALA A 82 -9.71 -16.44 7.25
C ALA A 82 -9.96 -15.81 5.87
N ASP A 83 -11.20 -15.84 5.39
CA ASP A 83 -11.66 -15.28 4.12
C ASP A 83 -12.31 -13.89 4.26
N ASP A 84 -12.43 -13.35 5.48
CA ASP A 84 -12.96 -12.00 5.71
C ASP A 84 -11.88 -10.94 5.38
N PRO A 85 -12.05 -10.12 4.32
CA PRO A 85 -11.06 -9.09 3.97
C PRO A 85 -10.89 -8.03 5.07
N VAL A 86 -11.95 -7.72 5.82
CA VAL A 86 -11.93 -6.72 6.90
C VAL A 86 -11.12 -7.24 8.09
N LEU A 87 -11.14 -8.54 8.38
CA LEU A 87 -10.29 -9.12 9.43
C LEU A 87 -8.81 -8.92 9.12
N HIS A 88 -8.40 -9.18 7.87
CA HIS A 88 -7.02 -8.98 7.42
C HIS A 88 -6.65 -7.50 7.45
N TYR A 89 -7.55 -6.60 7.06
CA TYR A 89 -7.34 -5.16 7.22
C TYR A 89 -7.09 -4.77 8.68
N ILE A 90 -7.92 -5.25 9.62
CA ILE A 90 -7.77 -5.00 11.05
C ILE A 90 -6.40 -5.48 11.54
N GLN A 91 -5.99 -6.70 11.19
CA GLN A 91 -4.67 -7.25 11.53
C GLN A 91 -3.53 -6.38 10.99
N GLY A 92 -3.61 -5.97 9.73
CA GLY A 92 -2.63 -5.06 9.12
C GLY A 92 -2.54 -3.74 9.87
N ASN A 93 -3.67 -3.11 10.19
CA ASN A 93 -3.70 -1.81 10.87
C ASN A 93 -3.14 -1.91 12.31
N LEU A 94 -3.53 -2.96 13.05
CA LEU A 94 -3.02 -3.20 14.41
C LEU A 94 -1.50 -3.45 14.41
N ARG A 95 -0.98 -4.25 13.48
CA ARG A 95 0.46 -4.52 13.37
C ARG A 95 1.26 -3.30 12.90
N ARG A 96 0.69 -2.46 12.03
CA ARG A 96 1.25 -1.15 11.69
C ARG A 96 1.36 -0.23 12.93
N ARG A 97 0.39 -0.28 13.84
CA ARG A 97 0.48 0.45 15.12
C ARG A 97 1.59 -0.11 16.01
N THR A 98 1.75 -1.44 16.09
CA THR A 98 2.88 -2.08 16.78
C THR A 98 4.23 -1.64 16.20
N HIS A 99 4.36 -1.57 14.88
CA HIS A 99 5.53 -1.01 14.20
C HIS A 99 5.79 0.45 14.60
N THR A 100 4.73 1.27 14.66
CA THR A 100 4.83 2.66 15.11
C THR A 100 5.35 2.74 16.56
N PHE A 101 4.85 1.88 17.45
CA PHE A 101 5.32 1.79 18.83
C PHE A 101 6.80 1.40 18.92
N PHE A 102 7.22 0.41 18.13
CA PHE A 102 8.63 0.00 18.03
C PHE A 102 9.52 1.19 17.65
N ARG A 103 9.17 1.95 16.60
CA ARG A 103 9.97 3.11 16.16
C ARG A 103 10.02 4.21 17.22
N ILE A 104 8.93 4.43 17.96
CA ILE A 104 8.90 5.41 19.05
C ILE A 104 9.89 5.01 20.15
N ASP A 105 9.93 3.73 20.53
CA ASP A 105 10.84 3.25 21.57
C ASP A 105 12.30 3.33 21.11
N MET A 106 12.59 2.90 19.89
CA MET A 106 13.95 2.95 19.37
C MET A 106 14.50 4.39 19.31
N ARG A 107 13.64 5.38 18.99
CA ARG A 107 14.00 6.80 19.05
C ARG A 107 14.30 7.28 20.47
N LYS A 108 13.49 6.88 21.46
CA LYS A 108 13.71 7.25 22.87
C LYS A 108 15.00 6.66 23.42
N GLU A 109 15.30 5.42 23.05
CA GLU A 109 16.54 4.73 23.41
C GLU A 109 17.77 5.27 22.66
N LYS A 110 17.60 6.26 21.78
CA LYS A 110 18.64 6.83 20.89
C LYS A 110 19.33 5.79 20.02
N ASN A 111 18.70 4.64 19.82
CA ASN A 111 19.25 3.55 19.03
C ASN A 111 18.64 3.60 17.62
N VAL A 112 19.03 4.67 16.92
CA VAL A 112 18.55 5.04 15.58
C VAL A 112 18.98 4.00 14.53
N GLU A 113 20.07 3.28 14.76
CA GLU A 113 20.57 2.25 13.85
C GLU A 113 19.57 1.09 13.65
N ARG A 114 18.78 0.73 14.67
CA ARG A 114 17.74 -0.32 14.51
C ARG A 114 16.46 0.19 13.82
N LEU A 115 16.29 1.50 13.61
CA LEU A 115 15.12 2.06 12.90
C LEU A 115 15.05 1.68 11.41
N PHE A 116 16.08 0.99 10.92
CA PHE A 116 16.14 0.42 9.57
C PHE A 116 16.75 -0.99 9.60
N GLY A 117 16.77 -1.63 10.77
CA GLY A 117 17.30 -2.97 10.97
C GLY A 117 16.33 -4.06 10.50
N SER A 118 16.77 -5.31 10.60
CA SER A 118 15.96 -6.48 10.18
C SER A 118 14.62 -6.58 10.90
N GLU A 119 14.54 -6.17 12.16
CA GLU A 119 13.31 -6.19 12.95
C GLU A 119 12.29 -5.15 12.47
N ASP A 120 12.71 -3.91 12.20
CA ASP A 120 11.87 -2.88 11.60
C ASP A 120 11.29 -3.35 10.25
N GLN A 121 12.15 -3.93 9.42
CA GLN A 121 11.77 -4.47 8.11
C GLN A 121 10.83 -5.68 8.21
N ALA A 122 11.01 -6.53 9.23
CA ALA A 122 10.12 -7.66 9.47
C ALA A 122 8.71 -7.20 9.85
N LEU A 123 8.60 -6.23 10.77
CA LEU A 123 7.33 -5.63 11.16
C LEU A 123 6.62 -4.98 9.97
N ILE A 124 7.36 -4.26 9.11
CA ILE A 124 6.81 -3.65 7.91
C ILE A 124 6.25 -4.70 6.96
N LYS A 125 7.05 -5.73 6.65
CA LYS A 125 6.62 -6.81 5.74
C LYS A 125 5.42 -7.57 6.28
N GLU A 126 5.37 -7.79 7.59
CA GLU A 126 4.27 -8.50 8.24
C GLU A 126 2.95 -7.75 8.02
N TYR A 127 2.84 -6.48 8.41
CA TYR A 127 1.57 -5.77 8.28
C TYR A 127 1.18 -5.56 6.81
N GLN A 128 2.15 -5.34 5.92
CA GLN A 128 1.90 -5.25 4.48
C GLN A 128 1.36 -6.56 3.89
N SER A 129 1.75 -7.72 4.43
CA SER A 129 1.22 -9.00 3.98
C SER A 129 -0.28 -9.14 4.25
N TYR A 130 -0.74 -8.63 5.40
CA TYR A 130 -2.16 -8.57 5.75
C TYR A 130 -2.93 -7.59 4.85
N TYR A 131 -2.37 -6.42 4.54
CA TYR A 131 -3.00 -5.50 3.57
C TYR A 131 -3.16 -6.14 2.18
N ARG A 132 -2.13 -6.84 1.68
CA ARG A 132 -2.26 -7.58 0.41
C ARG A 132 -3.36 -8.62 0.49
N LYS A 133 -3.40 -9.39 1.57
CA LYS A 133 -4.41 -10.44 1.74
C LYS A 133 -5.83 -9.87 1.84
N ALA A 134 -6.01 -8.74 2.51
CA ALA A 134 -7.28 -8.01 2.56
C ALA A 134 -7.74 -7.62 1.15
N LEU A 135 -6.85 -7.03 0.35
CA LEU A 135 -7.13 -6.65 -1.03
C LEU A 135 -7.41 -7.87 -1.93
N ASP A 136 -6.64 -8.97 -1.78
CA ASP A 136 -6.85 -10.21 -2.54
C ASP A 136 -8.24 -10.82 -2.28
N LEU A 137 -8.70 -10.77 -1.03
CA LEU A 137 -10.01 -11.29 -0.65
C LEU A 137 -11.14 -10.35 -1.10
N ASP A 138 -10.91 -9.04 -1.09
CA ASP A 138 -11.90 -8.03 -1.50
C ASP A 138 -12.08 -7.92 -3.02
N GLU A 139 -11.13 -8.44 -3.81
CA GLU A 139 -11.25 -8.59 -5.26
C GLU A 139 -12.28 -9.66 -5.67
N VAL A 140 -12.69 -10.54 -4.75
CA VAL A 140 -13.71 -11.55 -4.99
C VAL A 140 -15.09 -10.89 -5.02
N SER A 141 -15.66 -10.70 -6.22
CA SER A 141 -16.88 -9.91 -6.46
C SER A 141 -18.13 -10.39 -5.71
N ASP A 142 -18.16 -11.63 -5.25
CA ASP A 142 -19.26 -12.24 -4.48
C ASP A 142 -18.96 -12.37 -2.99
N ALA A 143 -17.89 -11.73 -2.49
CA ALA A 143 -17.60 -11.70 -1.07
C ALA A 143 -18.76 -11.06 -0.28
N PRO A 144 -19.14 -11.64 0.87
CA PRO A 144 -20.27 -11.13 1.66
C PRO A 144 -19.97 -9.79 2.33
N ILE A 145 -18.69 -9.47 2.50
CA ILE A 145 -18.17 -8.29 3.19
C ILE A 145 -17.06 -7.72 2.33
N HIS A 146 -17.08 -6.39 2.17
CA HIS A 146 -16.11 -5.66 1.37
C HIS A 146 -15.39 -4.59 2.19
N LEU A 147 -14.19 -4.22 1.74
CA LEU A 147 -13.44 -3.10 2.31
C LEU A 147 -14.16 -1.78 1.99
N THR A 148 -14.26 -0.90 2.98
CA THR A 148 -14.84 0.43 2.78
C THR A 148 -13.82 1.37 2.13
N SER A 149 -14.30 2.45 1.47
CA SER A 149 -13.41 3.50 0.94
C SER A 149 -12.42 4.01 1.99
N GLN A 150 -12.86 4.17 3.24
CA GLN A 150 -11.99 4.60 4.32
C GLN A 150 -10.84 3.61 4.61
N MET A 151 -11.12 2.31 4.62
CA MET A 151 -10.09 1.29 4.82
C MET A 151 -9.09 1.29 3.66
N LEU A 152 -9.59 1.44 2.44
CA LEU A 152 -8.79 1.56 1.21
C LEU A 152 -7.88 2.80 1.28
N GLY A 153 -8.44 3.98 1.59
CA GLY A 153 -7.68 5.21 1.78
C GLY A 153 -6.59 5.08 2.86
N MET A 154 -6.88 4.43 4.01
CA MET A 154 -5.88 4.19 5.04
C MET A 154 -4.71 3.31 4.57
N MET A 155 -4.97 2.34 3.70
CA MET A 155 -3.91 1.50 3.10
C MET A 155 -3.13 2.26 2.03
N ALA A 156 -3.82 3.05 1.21
CA ALA A 156 -3.23 3.81 0.11
C ALA A 156 -2.33 4.95 0.60
N ASP A 157 -2.78 5.67 1.64
CA ASP A 157 -2.04 6.78 2.25
C ASP A 157 -0.93 6.32 3.22
N ASP A 158 -0.77 5.01 3.45
CA ASP A 158 0.31 4.52 4.29
C ASP A 158 1.66 4.74 3.61
N VAL A 159 2.44 5.68 4.15
CA VAL A 159 3.76 6.08 3.63
C VAL A 159 4.69 4.88 3.44
N LEU A 160 4.57 3.87 4.30
CA LEU A 160 5.40 2.68 4.26
C LEU A 160 4.79 1.53 3.46
N ALA A 161 3.56 1.63 2.96
CA ALA A 161 3.01 0.63 2.05
C ALA A 161 3.80 0.63 0.73
N THR A 162 3.95 -0.57 0.16
CA THR A 162 4.59 -0.73 -1.14
C THR A 162 3.69 -0.21 -2.26
N PRO A 163 4.26 0.22 -3.40
CA PRO A 163 3.47 0.76 -4.50
C PRO A 163 2.33 -0.14 -4.98
N ASP A 164 2.49 -1.46 -4.95
CA ASP A 164 1.45 -2.43 -5.33
C ASP A 164 0.21 -2.36 -4.43
N ILE A 165 0.40 -2.18 -3.11
CA ILE A 165 -0.72 -2.04 -2.16
C ILE A 165 -1.46 -0.74 -2.43
N LYS A 166 -0.71 0.36 -2.62
CA LYS A 166 -1.29 1.69 -2.86
C LYS A 166 -2.10 1.73 -4.14
N GLU A 167 -1.54 1.20 -5.22
CA GLU A 167 -2.20 1.14 -6.52
C GLU A 167 -3.51 0.34 -6.44
N ARG A 168 -3.49 -0.85 -5.84
CA ARG A 168 -4.68 -1.69 -5.70
C ARG A 168 -5.74 -1.03 -4.83
N ALA A 169 -5.34 -0.42 -3.72
CA ALA A 169 -6.26 0.29 -2.84
C ALA A 169 -6.92 1.50 -3.56
N TYR A 170 -6.15 2.37 -4.22
CA TYR A 170 -6.69 3.51 -4.96
C TYR A 170 -7.58 3.08 -6.14
N LYS A 171 -7.24 1.99 -6.85
CA LYS A 171 -8.10 1.46 -7.92
C LYS A 171 -9.46 1.02 -7.38
N LYS A 172 -9.46 0.26 -6.29
CA LYS A 172 -10.70 -0.21 -5.66
C LYS A 172 -11.52 0.95 -5.12
N GLU A 173 -10.87 1.94 -4.51
CA GLU A 173 -11.52 3.16 -4.03
C GLU A 173 -12.18 3.95 -5.18
N LEU A 174 -11.48 4.05 -6.33
CA LEU A 174 -12.02 4.64 -7.54
C LEU A 174 -13.20 3.84 -8.13
N GLU A 175 -13.19 2.52 -8.03
CA GLU A 175 -14.33 1.68 -8.42
C GLU A 175 -15.57 2.00 -7.57
N LEU A 176 -15.41 2.15 -6.24
CA LEU A 176 -16.50 2.55 -5.33
C LEU A 176 -17.06 3.94 -5.66
N VAL A 177 -16.20 4.89 -6.05
CA VAL A 177 -16.63 6.22 -6.54
C VAL A 177 -17.42 6.09 -7.84
N LYS A 178 -16.92 5.30 -8.79
CA LYS A 178 -17.54 5.13 -10.11
C LYS A 178 -18.87 4.39 -10.06
N SER A 179 -19.03 3.43 -9.13
CA SER A 179 -20.29 2.71 -8.92
C SER A 179 -21.34 3.54 -8.18
N GLY A 180 -20.92 4.64 -7.53
CA GLY A 180 -21.77 5.46 -6.67
C GLY A 180 -22.01 4.86 -5.28
N GLU A 181 -21.29 3.79 -4.93
CA GLU A 181 -21.30 3.20 -3.58
C GLU A 181 -20.57 4.09 -2.56
N PHE A 182 -19.69 4.96 -3.03
CA PHE A 182 -19.08 6.01 -2.25
C PHE A 182 -19.24 7.38 -2.92
N VAL A 183 -19.72 8.36 -2.17
CA VAL A 183 -19.81 9.77 -2.60
C VAL A 183 -18.92 10.59 -1.68
N SER A 184 -17.80 11.07 -2.20
CA SER A 184 -16.91 11.96 -1.47
C SER A 184 -17.53 13.35 -1.34
N GLU A 185 -17.37 13.99 -0.18
CA GLU A 185 -17.70 15.42 0.00
C GLU A 185 -16.76 16.33 -0.80
N ASN A 186 -15.58 15.83 -1.18
CA ASN A 186 -14.63 16.55 -2.02
C ASN A 186 -14.93 16.28 -3.50
N GLU A 187 -15.44 17.28 -4.21
CA GLU A 187 -15.74 17.21 -5.64
C GLU A 187 -14.51 16.84 -6.52
N ASN A 188 -13.29 17.07 -6.02
CA ASN A 188 -12.04 16.71 -6.73
C ASN A 188 -11.47 15.36 -6.31
N TYR A 189 -12.18 14.58 -5.49
CA TYR A 189 -11.64 13.34 -4.95
C TYR A 189 -11.29 12.31 -6.04
N GLU A 190 -12.15 12.18 -7.07
CA GLU A 190 -11.87 11.30 -8.20
C GLU A 190 -10.57 11.72 -8.91
N TRP A 191 -10.40 13.02 -9.15
CA TRP A 191 -9.18 13.60 -9.74
C TRP A 191 -7.93 13.34 -8.89
N SER A 192 -7.99 13.65 -7.59
CA SER A 192 -6.87 13.41 -6.67
C SER A 192 -6.45 11.95 -6.64
N THR A 193 -7.41 11.03 -6.65
CA THR A 193 -7.14 9.58 -6.67
C THR A 193 -6.37 9.17 -7.92
N TYR A 194 -6.73 9.70 -9.09
CA TYR A 194 -5.96 9.48 -10.31
C TYR A 194 -4.54 10.07 -10.22
N GLU A 195 -4.37 11.27 -9.66
CA GLU A 195 -3.03 11.86 -9.48
C GLU A 195 -2.12 10.97 -8.62
N PHE A 196 -2.67 10.37 -7.54
CA PHE A 196 -1.93 9.42 -6.72
C PHE A 196 -1.57 8.13 -7.48
N LEU A 197 -2.46 7.62 -8.33
CA LEU A 197 -2.15 6.50 -9.22
C LEU A 197 -1.02 6.85 -10.19
N LEU A 198 -1.07 8.02 -10.83
CA LEU A 198 -0.01 8.51 -11.71
C LEU A 198 1.33 8.59 -10.97
N GLY A 199 1.35 9.14 -9.76
CA GLY A 199 2.54 9.17 -8.90
C GLY A 199 3.09 7.76 -8.63
N SER A 200 2.21 6.82 -8.28
CA SER A 200 2.57 5.42 -8.00
C SER A 200 3.20 4.73 -9.22
N TYR A 201 2.67 4.96 -10.42
CA TYR A 201 3.24 4.39 -11.64
C TYR A 201 4.59 5.00 -12.02
N VAL A 202 4.79 6.30 -11.77
CA VAL A 202 6.10 6.95 -11.99
C VAL A 202 7.16 6.35 -11.06
N GLU A 203 6.84 6.14 -9.79
CA GLU A 203 7.74 5.51 -8.82
C GLU A 203 8.14 4.08 -9.26
N GLN A 204 7.19 3.33 -9.82
CA GLN A 204 7.41 1.98 -10.34
C GLN A 204 8.05 1.94 -11.74
N LYS A 205 8.18 3.08 -12.42
CA LYS A 205 8.53 3.19 -13.84
C LYS A 205 7.59 2.41 -14.77
N ASP A 206 6.32 2.27 -14.36
CA ASP A 206 5.27 1.61 -15.12
C ASP A 206 4.56 2.62 -16.04
N TYR A 207 5.26 3.03 -17.09
CA TYR A 207 4.77 4.06 -18.00
C TYR A 207 3.56 3.58 -18.83
N ASP A 208 3.36 2.27 -18.99
CA ASP A 208 2.20 1.72 -19.70
C ASP A 208 0.91 1.96 -18.91
N ASN A 209 0.90 1.61 -17.61
CA ASN A 209 -0.24 1.89 -16.75
C ASN A 209 -0.41 3.39 -16.46
N TYR A 210 0.68 4.16 -16.40
CA TYR A 210 0.61 5.61 -16.36
C TYR A 210 -0.15 6.17 -17.57
N LEU A 211 0.24 5.77 -18.79
CA LEU A 211 -0.40 6.24 -20.03
C LEU A 211 -1.88 5.82 -20.09
N LYS A 212 -2.20 4.60 -19.69
CA LYS A 212 -3.59 4.13 -19.59
C LYS A 212 -4.40 5.05 -18.67
N THR A 213 -3.87 5.36 -17.50
CA THR A 213 -4.53 6.20 -16.48
C THR A 213 -4.71 7.64 -16.98
N VAL A 214 -3.72 8.22 -17.66
CA VAL A 214 -3.87 9.55 -18.27
C VAL A 214 -4.98 9.56 -19.33
N ASN A 215 -5.06 8.52 -20.18
CA ASN A 215 -6.13 8.44 -21.17
C ASN A 215 -7.51 8.30 -20.51
N GLU A 216 -7.62 7.53 -19.43
CA GLU A 216 -8.86 7.45 -18.63
C GLU A 216 -9.24 8.82 -18.04
N MET A 217 -8.26 9.58 -17.52
CA MET A 217 -8.51 10.96 -17.04
C MET A 217 -8.98 11.89 -18.17
N ILE A 218 -8.38 11.80 -19.36
CA ILE A 218 -8.80 12.60 -20.53
C ILE A 218 -10.23 12.26 -20.94
N GLU A 219 -10.59 10.98 -20.95
CA GLU A 219 -11.95 10.54 -21.26
C GLU A 219 -12.95 11.03 -20.19
N ARG A 220 -12.55 10.98 -18.92
CA ARG A 220 -13.42 11.28 -17.78
C ARG A 220 -13.61 12.78 -17.53
N PHE A 221 -12.55 13.57 -17.62
CA PHE A 221 -12.54 14.99 -17.25
C PHE A 221 -12.35 15.93 -18.44
N GLY A 222 -12.11 15.38 -19.63
CA GLY A 222 -11.77 16.13 -20.83
C GLY A 222 -10.26 16.34 -20.99
N SER A 223 -9.85 16.66 -22.22
CA SER A 223 -8.45 16.98 -22.52
C SER A 223 -8.07 18.36 -21.97
N THR A 224 -6.95 18.42 -21.25
CA THR A 224 -6.32 19.65 -20.76
C THR A 224 -4.86 19.68 -21.21
N GLU A 225 -4.25 20.87 -21.25
CA GLU A 225 -2.82 20.99 -21.59
C GLU A 225 -1.93 20.16 -20.64
N GLU A 226 -2.33 20.05 -19.38
CA GLU A 226 -1.65 19.23 -18.37
C GLU A 226 -1.73 17.73 -18.72
N LEU A 227 -2.92 17.20 -19.01
CA LEU A 227 -3.10 15.78 -19.32
C LEU A 227 -2.43 15.40 -20.64
N GLU A 228 -2.47 16.28 -21.65
CA GLU A 228 -1.74 16.04 -22.91
C GLU A 228 -0.22 16.05 -22.68
N SER A 229 0.28 16.91 -21.79
CA SER A 229 1.70 16.90 -21.39
C SER A 229 2.07 15.59 -20.70
N TYR A 230 1.26 15.10 -19.75
CA TYR A 230 1.48 13.80 -19.10
C TYR A 230 1.47 12.64 -20.11
N LYS A 231 0.54 12.67 -21.07
CA LYS A 231 0.46 11.68 -22.14
C LYS A 231 1.73 11.65 -23.00
N LEU A 232 2.21 12.81 -23.44
CA LEU A 232 3.42 12.93 -24.25
C LEU A 232 4.67 12.46 -23.50
N GLN A 233 4.78 12.81 -22.20
CA GLN A 233 5.88 12.36 -21.34
C GLN A 233 5.90 10.83 -21.21
N ALA A 234 4.74 10.20 -21.02
CA ALA A 234 4.62 8.76 -20.92
C ALA A 234 4.99 8.05 -22.22
N ILE A 235 4.49 8.54 -23.36
CA ILE A 235 4.84 8.01 -24.69
C ILE A 235 6.36 8.08 -24.92
N ALA A 236 6.98 9.24 -24.64
CA ALA A 236 8.42 9.40 -24.79
C ALA A 236 9.23 8.46 -23.88
N ALA A 237 8.75 8.21 -22.66
CA ALA A 237 9.38 7.29 -21.72
C ALA A 237 9.27 5.83 -22.19
N ILE A 238 8.11 5.42 -22.71
CA ILE A 238 7.89 4.10 -23.33
C ILE A 238 8.80 3.92 -24.54
N GLU A 239 8.82 4.88 -25.47
CA GLU A 239 9.68 4.83 -26.67
C GLU A 239 11.18 4.77 -26.31
N LYS A 240 11.59 5.45 -25.24
CA LYS A 240 12.95 5.37 -24.73
C LYS A 240 13.25 3.96 -24.19
N ARG A 241 12.39 3.42 -23.33
CA ARG A 241 12.51 2.06 -22.78
C ARG A 241 12.60 1.02 -23.89
N ASP A 242 11.73 1.12 -24.90
CA ASP A 242 11.65 0.14 -25.98
C ASP A 242 12.88 0.19 -26.89
N ARG A 243 13.42 1.39 -27.15
CA ARG A 243 14.70 1.55 -27.86
C ARG A 243 15.88 0.98 -27.08
N GLU A 244 15.93 1.21 -25.77
CA GLU A 244 16.96 0.66 -24.89
C GLU A 244 16.89 -0.87 -24.85
N ALA A 245 15.68 -1.44 -24.75
CA ALA A 245 15.47 -2.88 -24.79
C ALA A 245 15.88 -3.49 -26.15
N ALA A 246 15.58 -2.82 -27.27
CA ALA A 246 15.98 -3.25 -28.60
C ALA A 246 17.51 -3.16 -28.81
N GLY A 247 18.17 -2.14 -28.24
CA GLY A 247 19.62 -1.97 -28.30
C GLY A 247 20.41 -2.88 -27.34
N ALA A 248 19.77 -3.37 -26.27
CA ALA A 248 20.35 -4.30 -25.31
C ALA A 248 20.12 -5.79 -25.66
N ALA A 249 19.36 -6.07 -26.73
CA ALA A 249 19.23 -7.44 -27.24
C ALA A 249 20.63 -7.94 -27.68
N PRO A 250 21.14 -9.06 -27.12
CA PRO A 250 22.42 -9.58 -27.55
C PRO A 250 22.31 -9.95 -29.02
N THR A 251 23.09 -9.28 -29.87
CA THR A 251 23.34 -9.74 -31.22
C THR A 251 23.85 -11.17 -31.12
N VAL A 252 23.10 -12.11 -31.70
CA VAL A 252 23.39 -13.55 -31.77
C VAL A 252 24.77 -13.82 -32.40
N GLU A 253 25.42 -12.81 -32.97
CA GLU A 253 26.81 -12.86 -33.46
C GLU A 253 27.87 -12.98 -32.36
N ALA A 254 27.58 -12.61 -31.09
CA ALA A 254 28.55 -12.77 -30.01
C ALA A 254 28.66 -14.22 -29.49
N VAL A 255 27.67 -15.07 -29.74
CA VAL A 255 27.71 -16.50 -29.36
C VAL A 255 28.52 -17.33 -30.38
N ASN A 256 28.54 -16.91 -31.65
CA ASN A 256 29.36 -17.55 -32.69
C ASN A 256 30.84 -17.14 -32.67
N ALA A 257 31.18 -15.97 -32.11
CA ALA A 257 32.58 -15.57 -31.96
C ALA A 257 33.30 -16.30 -30.81
N LYS A 258 32.58 -16.76 -29.78
CA LYS A 258 33.18 -17.51 -28.65
C LYS A 258 33.30 -19.01 -28.94
N ALA A 259 32.40 -19.58 -29.75
CA ALA A 259 32.47 -20.99 -30.17
C ALA A 259 33.60 -21.29 -31.18
N ALA A 260 34.11 -20.27 -31.89
CA ALA A 260 35.23 -20.43 -32.83
C ALA A 260 36.62 -20.26 -32.19
N ALA A 261 36.69 -19.70 -30.97
CA ALA A 261 37.97 -19.42 -30.28
C ALA A 261 38.40 -20.52 -29.29
N GLU A 262 37.52 -21.45 -28.92
CA GLU A 262 37.81 -22.54 -27.96
C GLU A 262 38.32 -23.84 -28.62
N ALA A 263 38.49 -23.88 -29.94
CA ALA A 263 38.93 -25.09 -30.66
C ALA A 263 40.46 -25.25 -30.78
N ASN A 264 41.28 -24.30 -30.28
CA ASN A 264 42.72 -24.45 -30.39
C ASN A 264 43.49 -23.64 -29.34
N GLN A 265 43.69 -24.20 -28.13
CA GLN A 265 44.94 -24.03 -27.35
C GLN A 265 44.97 -24.93 -26.10
N GLN A 266 45.99 -25.78 -26.08
CA GLN A 266 46.52 -26.58 -24.97
C GLN A 266 47.13 -25.63 -23.90
N PRO A 267 47.20 -25.99 -22.61
CA PRO A 267 47.48 -25.02 -21.56
C PRO A 267 48.97 -24.74 -21.44
N GLU A 268 49.37 -23.49 -21.70
CA GLU A 268 50.68 -22.97 -21.30
C GLU A 268 50.49 -22.01 -20.12
N VAL A 269 51.17 -22.35 -19.03
CA VAL A 269 51.32 -21.56 -17.80
C VAL A 269 51.99 -20.23 -18.15
N VAL A 270 51.56 -19.10 -17.54
CA VAL A 270 52.44 -18.04 -16.96
C VAL A 270 51.63 -16.79 -16.53
N VAL A 271 51.70 -16.54 -15.21
CA VAL A 271 51.97 -15.27 -14.49
C VAL A 271 51.05 -14.04 -14.71
N GLN A 272 50.39 -13.65 -13.60
CA GLN A 272 49.78 -12.34 -13.34
C GLN A 272 50.79 -11.19 -13.35
N PRO A 273 50.40 -10.01 -13.89
CA PRO A 273 50.73 -8.72 -13.28
C PRO A 273 49.50 -7.80 -13.10
N PRO A 274 49.62 -6.73 -12.28
CA PRO A 274 48.50 -6.12 -11.58
C PRO A 274 47.66 -5.17 -12.45
N ALA A 275 46.37 -5.08 -12.12
CA ALA A 275 45.42 -4.18 -12.73
C ALA A 275 45.76 -2.72 -12.41
N ALA A 276 46.00 -1.94 -13.46
CA ALA A 276 46.00 -0.49 -13.43
C ALA A 276 44.57 0.05 -13.53
N GLU A 277 44.33 1.04 -12.69
CA GLU A 277 43.20 1.95 -12.56
C GLU A 277 42.63 2.43 -13.91
N LYS A 278 41.31 2.32 -14.10
CA LYS A 278 40.55 3.16 -15.03
C LYS A 278 39.36 3.76 -14.31
N ALA A 279 39.38 5.09 -14.25
CA ALA A 279 38.29 5.93 -13.78
C ALA A 279 37.02 5.69 -14.59
N SER A 280 35.91 5.42 -13.90
CA SER A 280 34.57 5.46 -14.47
C SER A 280 34.02 6.88 -14.37
N GLU A 281 33.73 7.44 -15.54
CA GLU A 281 32.98 8.65 -15.79
C GLU A 281 31.60 8.56 -15.09
N SER A 282 31.35 9.39 -14.08
CA SER A 282 30.10 9.36 -13.30
C SER A 282 29.03 10.26 -13.92
N ASP A 283 27.96 9.60 -14.39
CA ASP A 283 26.55 10.03 -14.45
C ASP A 283 26.19 11.46 -14.04
N ASN A 284 26.06 12.34 -15.03
CA ASN A 284 25.40 13.65 -14.91
C ASN A 284 23.86 13.58 -14.96
N ASN A 285 23.25 12.38 -15.01
CA ASN A 285 21.80 12.21 -15.13
C ASN A 285 21.03 12.15 -13.79
N LEU A 286 21.74 12.05 -12.65
CA LEU A 286 21.09 11.99 -11.32
C LEU A 286 20.49 13.34 -10.88
N TRP A 287 21.05 14.46 -11.36
CA TRP A 287 20.60 15.80 -10.96
C TRP A 287 19.30 16.25 -11.64
N LEU A 288 18.96 15.71 -12.82
CA LEU A 288 17.70 16.05 -13.52
C LEU A 288 16.48 15.37 -12.89
N LEU A 289 16.63 14.17 -12.31
CA LEU A 289 15.55 13.48 -11.61
C LEU A 289 15.29 14.05 -10.21
N LEU A 290 16.32 14.52 -9.51
CA LEU A 290 16.16 15.19 -8.22
C LEU A 290 15.61 16.62 -8.37
N GLY A 291 15.89 17.30 -9.48
CA GLY A 291 15.35 18.64 -9.77
C GLY A 291 13.82 18.66 -9.95
N GLY A 292 13.25 17.64 -10.59
CA GLY A 292 11.79 17.55 -10.81
C GLY A 292 10.98 17.35 -9.53
N GLY A 293 11.47 16.51 -8.60
CA GLY A 293 10.80 16.26 -7.33
C GLY A 293 10.77 17.46 -6.40
N VAL A 294 11.83 18.28 -6.39
CA VAL A 294 11.88 19.52 -5.58
C VAL A 294 10.90 20.58 -6.11
N VAL A 295 10.69 20.65 -7.42
CA VAL A 295 9.72 21.59 -8.03
C VAL A 295 8.27 21.21 -7.69
N LEU A 296 7.94 19.92 -7.69
CA LEU A 296 6.60 19.44 -7.31
C LEU A 296 6.27 19.70 -5.84
N VAL A 297 7.22 19.44 -4.93
CA VAL A 297 7.04 19.69 -3.50
C VAL A 297 6.94 21.20 -3.21
N LEU A 298 7.74 22.04 -3.87
CA LEU A 298 7.64 23.49 -3.75
C LEU A 298 6.32 24.04 -4.35
N GLY A 299 5.84 23.46 -5.45
CA GLY A 299 4.54 23.77 -6.04
C GLY A 299 3.39 23.49 -5.08
N ALA A 300 3.38 22.31 -4.44
CA ALA A 300 2.39 21.94 -3.45
C ALA A 300 2.42 22.86 -2.21
N ILE A 301 3.62 23.21 -1.71
CA ILE A 301 3.77 24.14 -0.57
C ILE A 301 3.26 25.54 -0.93
N VAL A 302 3.59 26.06 -2.12
CA VAL A 302 3.11 27.37 -2.57
C VAL A 302 1.58 27.36 -2.75
N PHE A 303 1.00 26.29 -3.28
CA PHE A 303 -0.45 26.13 -3.42
C PHE A 303 -1.17 26.13 -2.05
N VAL A 304 -0.64 25.38 -1.07
CA VAL A 304 -1.16 25.35 0.30
C VAL A 304 -1.03 26.71 1.00
N LEU A 305 0.10 27.41 0.80
CA LEU A 305 0.31 28.75 1.37
C LEU A 305 -0.57 29.82 0.69
N ARG A 306 -0.90 29.69 -0.59
CA ARG A 306 -1.80 30.62 -1.31
C ARG A 306 -3.25 30.48 -0.86
N ARG A 307 -3.70 29.27 -0.50
CA ARG A 307 -5.04 29.04 0.08
C ARG A 307 -5.18 29.49 1.53
N ARG A 308 -4.07 29.76 2.24
CA ARG A 308 -4.08 30.26 3.63
C ARG A 308 -4.09 31.78 3.76
N LYS A 309 -4.33 32.54 2.68
CA LYS A 309 -4.64 33.97 2.87
C LYS A 309 -5.99 34.08 3.58
N PRO A 310 -6.05 34.69 4.78
CA PRO A 310 -7.32 34.99 5.41
C PRO A 310 -8.10 35.95 4.51
N LEU A 311 -9.38 35.63 4.31
CA LEU A 311 -10.38 36.60 3.91
C LEU A 311 -10.56 37.56 5.10
N ASP A 312 -9.66 38.52 5.24
CA ASP A 312 -9.87 39.64 6.15
C ASP A 312 -10.79 40.66 5.46
N SER A 313 -12.00 40.73 6.01
CA SER A 313 -12.71 41.98 6.30
C SER A 313 -11.93 42.84 7.28
#